data_AF-A0AAD5PSN9-F1
#
_entry.id   AF-A0AAD5PSN9-F1
#
_cell.length_a   1.000
_cell.length_b   1.000
_cell.length_c   1.000
_cell.angle_alpha   90.00
_cell.angle_beta   90.00
_cell.angle_gamma   90.00
#
_symmetry.space_group_name_H-M   'P 1'
#
loop_
_entity.id
_entity.type
_entity.pdbx_description
1 polymer ?
#
loop_
_entity_poly.entity_id
_entity_poly.type
_entity_poly.pdbx_seq_one_letter_code
_entity_poly.pdbx_strand_id
1 'polypeptide(L)'
;MFSKMPFFSVLPCFAILPRNAENTVAESSPVVVTSAAFGMEDQSEDPIVLCAGNPELGCAVEQVPKPEHDSVVRKECECAEAALKVQLAELMEEKEIGVSANKQLAEIIDGMKLEAMEASTAREELTRQNIELQNELLRKESDLQTIEQEMKDVIFNRNNSSNKVGLMQMEIRNLKIRRKHDEERNCRLEKELADKEAQRKLEHANHRVQMEHAMAQHAKQLNDIESENKVLVQRMVQQHQLDMEEQRVQYEAAMAELHNRLENEHQARLHSALEEAKAQHEAKFSNARRRCLAQTQIQRTTANSHRMQAEQLATNLRECEGKLLEMETANRRLEEALHKQKETSNADFEELCANHATIGRMRNFHAKLLENRDKRIEELQGRVKELEECPDKNVQVVGPDYYKLLGIERDAGTSEIKSAYYAQSRIHHPDKHRDSPDQKKHEAIFKTVKYGYEVLANSHSRRKYDKWLDMTSVRLAHQQIYC
;
A
#
# COMPACT_ATOMS: atom_id res chain seq x y z
N MET A 1 28.06 10.68 -65.27
CA MET A 1 27.51 12.01 -65.62
C MET A 1 28.30 13.05 -64.82
N PHE A 2 29.46 13.47 -65.33
CA PHE A 2 29.69 14.82 -65.88
C PHE A 2 29.12 15.95 -64.99
N SER A 3 29.97 16.60 -64.18
CA SER A 3 30.71 17.86 -64.48
C SER A 3 29.89 19.09 -64.09
N LYS A 4 30.39 20.18 -63.48
CA LYS A 4 31.61 20.95 -63.77
C LYS A 4 31.79 22.02 -62.67
N MET A 5 33.02 22.22 -62.19
CA MET A 5 33.63 23.55 -61.99
C MET A 5 34.15 24.05 -63.37
N PRO A 6 34.84 25.20 -63.59
CA PRO A 6 35.43 26.21 -62.68
C PRO A 6 35.30 27.68 -63.19
N PHE A 7 35.99 28.66 -62.58
CA PHE A 7 37.02 29.48 -63.27
C PHE A 7 37.83 30.38 -62.30
N PHE A 8 39.12 30.48 -62.63
CA PHE A 8 40.26 31.22 -62.04
C PHE A 8 40.23 32.75 -62.30
N SER A 9 40.92 33.55 -61.46
CA SER A 9 42.10 34.39 -61.83
C SER A 9 42.53 35.32 -60.67
N VAL A 10 43.75 35.21 -60.10
CA VAL A 10 45.02 35.94 -60.36
C VAL A 10 45.12 37.37 -59.75
N LEU A 11 46.16 37.53 -58.91
CA LEU A 11 46.84 38.71 -58.27
C LEU A 11 47.27 39.85 -59.26
N PRO A 12 48.02 40.94 -58.89
CA PRO A 12 48.30 41.64 -57.62
C PRO A 12 48.24 43.21 -57.73
N CYS A 13 48.74 43.92 -56.70
CA CYS A 13 49.60 45.12 -56.77
C CYS A 13 49.07 46.55 -56.42
N PHE A 14 49.98 47.25 -55.71
CA PHE A 14 50.26 48.69 -55.58
C PHE A 14 49.68 49.52 -54.43
N ALA A 15 50.63 49.86 -53.54
CA ALA A 15 50.63 50.98 -52.63
C ALA A 15 50.46 52.34 -53.31
N ILE A 16 49.78 53.26 -52.63
CA ILE A 16 49.89 54.71 -52.85
C ILE A 16 49.89 55.40 -51.47
N LEU A 17 51.05 55.94 -51.09
CA LEU A 17 51.11 57.14 -50.25
C LEU A 17 50.74 58.34 -51.14
N PRO A 18 50.24 59.44 -50.56
CA PRO A 18 51.14 60.56 -50.50
C PRO A 18 51.16 61.31 -49.17
N ARG A 19 52.29 62.01 -49.07
CA ARG A 19 52.81 62.91 -48.06
C ARG A 19 52.23 64.32 -48.24
N ASN A 20 52.45 65.12 -47.19
CA ASN A 20 52.41 66.59 -47.12
C ASN A 20 51.03 67.19 -46.86
N ALA A 21 50.87 68.30 -46.16
CA ALA A 21 51.63 69.08 -45.16
C ALA A 21 50.78 70.35 -45.04
N GLU A 22 50.50 70.89 -43.85
CA GLU A 22 50.44 72.35 -43.65
C GLU A 22 50.22 72.69 -42.17
N ASN A 23 51.13 73.55 -41.70
CA ASN A 23 51.08 74.26 -40.43
C ASN A 23 49.91 75.24 -40.40
N THR A 24 49.23 75.36 -39.26
CA THR A 24 48.74 76.67 -38.79
C THR A 24 48.79 76.75 -37.26
N VAL A 25 49.26 77.91 -36.81
CA VAL A 25 49.50 78.38 -35.44
C VAL A 25 48.27 79.14 -34.93
N ALA A 26 47.95 79.02 -33.63
CA ALA A 26 47.45 80.06 -32.70
C ALA A 26 46.78 79.39 -31.48
N GLU A 27 47.39 79.40 -30.28
CA GLU A 27 47.19 80.38 -29.19
C GLU A 27 45.80 80.36 -28.52
N SER A 28 45.73 79.86 -27.28
CA SER A 28 45.35 80.63 -26.05
C SER A 28 45.02 79.71 -24.85
N SER A 29 45.49 80.15 -23.69
CA SER A 29 45.61 79.50 -22.36
C SER A 29 44.28 79.36 -21.58
N PRO A 30 44.29 79.13 -20.25
CA PRO A 30 44.55 77.90 -19.49
C PRO A 30 43.32 77.55 -18.61
N VAL A 31 43.40 76.58 -17.65
CA VAL A 31 42.85 76.69 -16.26
C VAL A 31 42.81 75.34 -15.51
N VAL A 32 43.39 75.42 -14.30
CA VAL A 32 43.14 74.70 -13.04
C VAL A 32 43.85 73.36 -12.75
N VAL A 33 44.93 73.56 -12.00
CA VAL A 33 45.54 72.69 -10.98
C VAL A 33 44.56 72.46 -9.82
N THR A 34 44.42 71.21 -9.37
CA THR A 34 44.02 70.93 -7.98
C THR A 34 45.10 70.11 -7.30
N SER A 35 45.73 70.75 -6.32
CA SER A 35 46.59 70.17 -5.30
C SER A 35 45.90 70.38 -3.95
N ALA A 36 45.74 69.33 -3.15
CA ALA A 36 45.75 69.44 -1.70
C ALA A 36 45.95 68.05 -1.08
N ALA A 37 46.98 67.97 -0.25
CA ALA A 37 47.43 66.81 0.49
C ALA A 37 46.80 66.75 1.90
N PHE A 38 46.81 65.54 2.46
CA PHE A 38 47.06 65.15 3.86
C PHE A 38 46.30 65.81 5.03
N GLY A 39 45.78 64.94 5.91
CA GLY A 39 45.46 65.24 7.30
C GLY A 39 44.80 64.05 8.01
N MET A 40 45.56 63.31 8.81
CA MET A 40 45.07 62.29 9.75
C MET A 40 44.47 62.99 10.98
N GLU A 41 43.43 62.43 11.58
CA GLU A 41 43.20 62.52 13.03
C GLU A 41 42.26 61.40 13.51
N ASP A 42 42.76 60.71 14.52
CA ASP A 42 42.25 59.57 15.29
C ASP A 42 41.61 60.12 16.57
N GLN A 43 40.38 59.75 16.97
CA GLN A 43 39.87 59.76 18.37
C GLN A 43 38.58 58.94 18.59
N SER A 44 38.59 58.24 19.74
CA SER A 44 37.50 57.96 20.71
C SER A 44 36.79 56.59 20.73
N GLU A 45 37.26 55.75 21.67
CA GLU A 45 36.54 54.78 22.52
C GLU A 45 35.40 55.50 23.29
N ASP A 46 34.19 54.95 23.50
CA ASP A 46 33.71 54.04 24.59
C ASP A 46 32.14 54.19 24.66
N PRO A 47 31.34 53.49 25.52
CA PRO A 47 31.19 52.05 25.79
C PRO A 47 29.70 51.55 25.86
N ILE A 48 29.53 50.23 25.81
CA ILE A 48 28.52 49.31 26.40
C ILE A 48 27.18 49.87 26.97
N VAL A 49 26.03 49.32 26.50
CA VAL A 49 24.89 48.93 27.38
C VAL A 49 24.23 47.62 26.87
N LEU A 50 24.28 46.59 27.73
CA LEU A 50 23.47 45.37 27.69
C LEU A 50 22.06 45.65 28.24
N CYS A 51 21.03 45.07 27.62
CA CYS A 51 19.77 44.76 28.30
C CYS A 51 19.26 43.38 27.87
N ALA A 52 18.90 42.59 28.89
CA ALA A 52 18.53 41.19 28.86
C ALA A 52 17.05 40.94 28.52
N GLY A 53 16.74 39.69 28.12
CA GLY A 53 15.43 39.07 28.39
C GLY A 53 14.80 38.31 27.22
N ASN A 54 15.10 37.02 27.05
CA ASN A 54 14.24 35.92 27.50
C ASN A 54 14.71 34.55 26.92
N PRO A 55 14.62 33.47 27.72
CA PRO A 55 14.93 32.10 27.32
C PRO A 55 13.68 31.41 26.74
N GLU A 56 13.89 30.21 26.18
CA GLU A 56 12.88 29.27 25.65
C GLU A 56 12.72 29.24 24.13
N LEU A 57 13.63 28.51 23.47
CA LEU A 57 13.28 27.54 22.43
C LEU A 57 14.47 26.60 22.25
N GLY A 58 14.40 25.44 22.91
CA GLY A 58 15.31 24.33 22.66
C GLY A 58 15.09 23.78 21.27
N CYS A 59 16.03 24.00 20.38
CA CYS A 59 16.21 23.19 19.18
C CYS A 59 17.54 22.47 19.32
N ALA A 60 17.46 21.14 19.42
CA ALA A 60 18.59 20.24 19.41
C ALA A 60 19.38 20.45 18.11
N VAL A 61 20.57 21.05 18.21
CA VAL A 61 21.56 21.02 17.14
C VAL A 61 22.23 19.66 17.23
N GLU A 62 21.77 18.76 16.37
CA GLU A 62 22.39 17.48 16.05
C GLU A 62 23.85 17.71 15.68
N GLN A 63 24.76 17.10 16.45
CA GLN A 63 26.20 17.16 16.19
C GLN A 63 26.50 16.42 14.90
N VAL A 64 26.61 17.16 13.80
CA VAL A 64 27.19 16.67 12.55
C VAL A 64 28.68 16.38 12.79
N PRO A 65 29.21 15.18 12.47
CA PRO A 65 30.63 14.92 12.58
C PRO A 65 31.39 15.83 11.61
N LYS A 66 32.32 16.62 12.15
CA LYS A 66 33.22 17.48 11.36
C LYS A 66 33.99 16.62 10.35
N PRO A 67 34.07 17.01 9.06
CA PRO A 67 34.91 16.30 8.11
C PRO A 67 36.38 16.60 8.41
N GLU A 68 37.20 15.55 8.48
CA GLU A 68 38.65 15.58 8.67
C GLU A 68 39.42 16.10 7.44
N HIS A 69 38.91 17.15 6.77
CA HIS A 69 39.53 17.78 5.59
C HIS A 69 40.25 19.11 5.90
N ASP A 70 40.26 19.53 7.15
CA ASP A 70 40.71 20.86 7.60
C ASP A 70 42.24 21.00 7.78
N SER A 71 43.02 19.91 7.66
CA SER A 71 44.47 19.91 7.88
C SER A 71 45.31 20.09 6.60
N VAL A 72 44.75 19.78 5.43
CA VAL A 72 45.43 19.91 4.13
C VAL A 72 45.23 21.32 3.57
N VAL A 73 44.00 21.85 3.65
CA VAL A 73 43.66 23.20 3.17
C VAL A 73 44.36 24.29 3.99
N ARG A 74 44.58 24.10 5.30
CA ARG A 74 45.35 25.05 6.13
C ARG A 74 46.84 25.06 5.78
N LYS A 75 47.44 23.92 5.46
CA LYS A 75 48.86 23.85 5.06
C LYS A 75 49.13 24.44 3.68
N GLU A 76 48.19 24.26 2.74
CA GLU A 76 48.26 24.90 1.42
C GLU A 76 48.07 26.43 1.52
N CYS A 77 47.17 26.89 2.40
CA CYS A 77 46.96 28.32 2.65
C CYS A 77 48.16 28.98 3.37
N GLU A 78 48.77 28.30 4.36
CA GLU A 78 49.97 28.78 5.06
C GLU A 78 51.20 28.86 4.12
N CYS A 79 51.34 27.93 3.16
CA CYS A 79 52.41 28.00 2.15
C CYS A 79 52.18 29.12 1.13
N ALA A 80 50.93 29.35 0.70
CA ALA A 80 50.59 30.46 -0.19
C ALA A 80 50.77 31.82 0.50
N GLU A 81 50.41 31.93 1.77
CA GLU A 81 50.61 33.13 2.58
C GLU A 81 52.09 33.42 2.82
N ALA A 82 52.90 32.38 3.07
CA ALA A 82 54.35 32.51 3.19
C ALA A 82 55.00 32.95 1.86
N ALA A 83 54.57 32.40 0.72
CA ALA A 83 55.06 32.80 -0.60
C ALA A 83 54.72 34.27 -0.94
N LEU A 84 53.50 34.71 -0.62
CA LEU A 84 53.07 36.10 -0.78
C LEU A 84 53.86 37.06 0.12
N LYS A 85 54.18 36.64 1.35
CA LYS A 85 55.03 37.42 2.27
C LYS A 85 56.46 37.58 1.76
N VAL A 86 57.02 36.55 1.13
CA VAL A 86 58.35 36.61 0.50
C VAL A 86 58.33 37.54 -0.71
N GLN A 87 57.35 37.41 -1.61
CA GLN A 87 57.21 38.31 -2.76
C GLN A 87 56.96 39.78 -2.34
N LEU A 88 56.20 40.00 -1.27
CA LEU A 88 55.99 41.34 -0.72
C LEU A 88 57.29 41.91 -0.11
N ALA A 89 58.11 41.08 0.53
CA ALA A 89 59.41 41.50 1.06
C ALA A 89 60.39 41.85 -0.06
N GLU A 90 60.45 41.06 -1.13
CA GLU A 90 61.28 41.34 -2.32
C GLU A 90 60.86 42.65 -3.00
N LEU A 91 59.55 42.90 -3.17
CA LEU A 91 59.05 44.17 -3.72
C LEU A 91 59.33 45.38 -2.82
N MET A 92 59.35 45.19 -1.50
CA MET A 92 59.71 46.24 -0.55
C MET A 92 61.22 46.56 -0.62
N GLU A 93 62.08 45.55 -0.81
CA GLU A 93 63.52 45.72 -0.98
C GLU A 93 63.85 46.41 -2.31
N GLU A 94 63.19 46.04 -3.42
CA GLU A 94 63.30 46.75 -4.71
C GLU A 94 62.88 48.23 -4.59
N LYS A 95 61.82 48.51 -3.82
CA LYS A 95 61.38 49.88 -3.56
C LYS A 95 62.39 50.67 -2.72
N GLU A 96 63.02 50.05 -1.72
CA GLU A 96 64.08 50.69 -0.93
C GLU A 96 65.32 50.99 -1.77
N ILE A 97 65.69 50.09 -2.70
CA ILE A 97 66.77 50.34 -3.68
C ILE A 97 66.41 51.54 -4.56
N GLY A 98 65.17 51.61 -5.05
CA GLY A 98 64.68 52.75 -5.84
C GLY A 98 64.68 54.08 -5.08
N VAL A 99 64.30 54.08 -3.79
CA VAL A 99 64.37 55.26 -2.92
C VAL A 99 65.82 55.70 -2.70
N SER A 100 66.74 54.77 -2.49
CA SER A 100 68.17 55.04 -2.32
C SER A 100 68.80 55.64 -3.58
N ALA A 101 68.49 55.08 -4.76
CA ALA A 101 68.97 55.61 -6.05
C ALA A 101 68.43 57.03 -6.33
N ASN A 102 67.16 57.29 -6.02
CA ASN A 102 66.56 58.63 -6.16
C ASN A 102 67.19 59.64 -5.21
N LYS A 103 67.58 59.23 -4.00
CA LYS A 103 68.30 60.09 -3.05
C LYS A 103 69.70 60.45 -3.56
N GLN A 104 70.44 59.49 -4.11
CA GLN A 104 71.76 59.75 -4.71
C GLN A 104 71.66 60.69 -5.92
N LEU A 105 70.63 60.53 -6.77
CA LEU A 105 70.37 61.44 -7.87
C LEU A 105 70.06 62.88 -7.39
N ALA A 106 69.29 63.03 -6.31
CA ALA A 106 69.00 64.35 -5.73
C ALA A 106 70.28 65.04 -5.20
N GLU A 107 71.16 64.29 -4.52
CA GLU A 107 72.44 64.81 -4.01
C GLU A 107 73.36 65.26 -5.15
N ILE A 108 73.42 64.50 -6.26
CA ILE A 108 74.18 64.88 -7.46
C ILE A 108 73.61 66.16 -8.09
N ILE A 109 72.29 66.25 -8.23
CA ILE A 109 71.62 67.43 -8.79
C ILE A 109 71.90 68.69 -7.95
N ASP A 110 71.86 68.57 -6.63
CA ASP A 110 72.14 69.71 -5.75
C ASP A 110 73.62 70.11 -5.77
N GLY A 111 74.54 69.16 -5.92
CA GLY A 111 75.95 69.42 -6.20
C GLY A 111 76.17 70.20 -7.49
N MET A 112 75.51 69.78 -8.58
CA MET A 112 75.60 70.50 -9.87
C MET A 112 75.01 71.92 -9.79
N LYS A 113 73.94 72.14 -9.01
CA LYS A 113 73.40 73.49 -8.79
C LYS A 113 74.37 74.38 -8.02
N LEU A 114 75.06 73.83 -7.01
CA LEU A 114 76.04 74.57 -6.23
C LEU A 114 77.23 74.99 -7.10
N GLU A 115 77.78 74.08 -7.90
CA GLU A 115 78.85 74.37 -8.86
C GLU A 115 78.42 75.42 -9.90
N ALA A 116 77.18 75.35 -10.40
CA ALA A 116 76.64 76.34 -11.32
C ALA A 116 76.49 77.72 -10.67
N MET A 117 76.10 77.78 -9.39
CA MET A 117 76.00 79.03 -8.63
C MET A 117 77.38 79.65 -8.40
N GLU A 118 78.37 78.84 -8.01
CA GLU A 118 79.77 79.28 -7.84
C GLU A 118 80.40 79.76 -9.16
N ALA A 119 80.08 79.10 -10.28
CA ALA A 119 80.51 79.58 -11.60
C ALA A 119 79.84 80.91 -11.98
N SER A 120 78.59 81.13 -11.58
CA SER A 120 77.87 82.40 -11.80
C SER A 120 78.48 83.54 -11.01
N THR A 121 78.77 83.34 -9.72
CA THR A 121 79.39 84.37 -8.87
C THR A 121 80.79 84.72 -9.34
N ALA A 122 81.60 83.72 -9.72
CA ALA A 122 82.92 83.95 -10.32
C ALA A 122 82.84 84.76 -11.63
N ARG A 123 81.81 84.51 -12.45
CA ARG A 123 81.58 85.28 -13.68
C ARG A 123 81.19 86.72 -13.38
N GLU A 124 80.35 86.96 -12.38
CA GLU A 124 79.97 88.29 -11.92
C GLU A 124 81.18 89.08 -11.39
N GLU A 125 82.05 88.45 -10.59
CA GLU A 125 83.29 89.07 -10.11
C GLU A 125 84.23 89.44 -11.26
N LEU A 126 84.42 88.54 -12.23
CA LEU A 126 85.21 88.83 -13.43
C LEU A 126 84.62 89.99 -14.23
N THR A 127 83.30 90.09 -14.37
CA THR A 127 82.67 91.25 -15.04
C THR A 127 82.89 92.55 -14.28
N ARG A 128 82.84 92.52 -12.94
CA ARG A 128 83.11 93.69 -12.10
C ARG A 128 84.55 94.16 -12.23
N GLN A 129 85.51 93.24 -12.20
CA GLN A 129 86.92 93.55 -12.41
C GLN A 129 87.16 94.14 -13.82
N ASN A 130 86.47 93.64 -14.84
CA ASN A 130 86.58 94.17 -16.20
C ASN A 130 86.04 95.61 -16.30
N ILE A 131 84.94 95.91 -15.61
CA ILE A 131 84.40 97.29 -15.52
C ILE A 131 85.37 98.22 -14.78
N GLU A 132 85.96 97.77 -13.67
CA GLU A 132 86.97 98.55 -12.94
C GLU A 132 88.20 98.84 -13.80
N LEU A 133 88.72 97.85 -14.53
CA LEU A 133 89.82 98.02 -15.46
C LEU A 133 89.46 99.00 -16.60
N GLN A 134 88.25 98.92 -17.17
CA GLN A 134 87.79 99.87 -18.18
C GLN A 134 87.70 101.31 -17.62
N ASN A 135 87.23 101.47 -16.38
CA ASN A 135 87.16 102.78 -15.72
C ASN A 135 88.55 103.35 -15.42
N GLU A 136 89.51 102.51 -15.00
CA GLU A 136 90.91 102.93 -14.84
C GLU A 136 91.53 103.34 -16.19
N LEU A 137 91.22 102.60 -17.26
CA LEU A 137 91.70 102.92 -18.61
C LEU A 137 91.16 104.27 -19.08
N LEU A 138 89.86 104.52 -18.88
CA LEU A 138 89.22 105.82 -19.14
C LEU A 138 89.83 106.97 -18.31
N ARG A 139 90.14 106.74 -17.02
CA ARG A 139 90.84 107.73 -16.20
C ARG A 139 92.23 108.02 -16.75
N LYS A 140 92.99 106.99 -17.11
CA LYS A 140 94.32 107.15 -17.71
C LYS A 140 94.27 107.84 -19.06
N GLU A 141 93.23 107.62 -19.87
CA GLU A 141 93.01 108.37 -21.11
C GLU A 141 92.72 109.85 -20.85
N SER A 142 91.90 110.17 -19.84
CA SER A 142 91.66 111.56 -19.41
C SER A 142 92.94 112.23 -18.88
N ASP A 143 93.74 111.51 -18.09
CA ASP A 143 95.03 112.00 -17.60
C ASP A 143 95.99 112.24 -18.76
N LEU A 144 96.06 111.32 -19.73
CA LEU A 144 96.85 111.50 -20.95
C LEU A 144 96.39 112.71 -21.75
N GLN A 145 95.08 112.92 -21.92
CA GLN A 145 94.56 114.12 -22.59
C GLN A 145 94.92 115.40 -21.83
N THR A 146 94.90 115.37 -20.50
CA THR A 146 95.30 116.50 -19.65
C THR A 146 96.79 116.78 -19.79
N ILE A 147 97.64 115.75 -19.75
CA ILE A 147 99.09 115.86 -19.97
C ILE A 147 99.38 116.33 -21.40
N GLU A 148 98.65 115.87 -22.40
CA GLU A 148 98.78 116.36 -23.78
C GLU A 148 98.41 117.84 -23.89
N GLN A 149 97.38 118.28 -23.16
CA GLN A 149 96.98 119.68 -23.11
C GLN A 149 98.00 120.54 -22.35
N GLU A 150 98.52 120.05 -21.22
CA GLU A 150 99.63 120.68 -20.50
C GLU A 150 100.90 120.72 -21.35
N MET A 151 101.20 119.67 -22.13
CA MET A 151 102.30 119.67 -23.08
C MET A 151 102.07 120.69 -24.20
N LYS A 152 100.86 120.81 -24.73
CA LYS A 152 100.49 121.86 -25.70
C LYS A 152 100.64 123.25 -25.08
N ASP A 153 100.25 123.46 -23.83
CA ASP A 153 100.37 124.72 -23.10
C ASP A 153 101.83 125.04 -22.73
N VAL A 154 102.64 124.03 -22.41
CA VAL A 154 104.09 124.14 -22.19
C VAL A 154 104.83 124.37 -23.50
N ILE A 155 104.40 123.81 -24.62
CA ILE A 155 104.94 124.11 -25.95
C ILE A 155 104.54 125.55 -26.36
N PHE A 156 103.31 125.96 -26.07
CA PHE A 156 102.80 127.31 -26.33
C PHE A 156 103.50 128.39 -25.48
N ASN A 157 103.79 128.13 -24.21
CA ASN A 157 104.38 129.10 -23.28
C ASN A 157 105.93 129.10 -23.21
N ARG A 158 106.62 128.38 -24.10
CA ARG A 158 108.06 128.09 -23.93
C ARG A 158 108.85 128.16 -25.23
N ASN A 159 108.43 129.03 -26.12
CA ASN A 159 109.34 129.72 -27.02
C ASN A 159 110.16 130.73 -26.21
N ASN A 160 111.15 130.21 -25.46
CA ASN A 160 112.39 130.87 -25.03
C ASN A 160 113.07 130.06 -23.90
N SER A 161 113.83 129.03 -24.26
CA SER A 161 115.17 128.73 -23.72
C SER A 161 115.59 127.30 -24.11
N SER A 162 116.66 127.26 -24.89
CA SER A 162 117.20 126.14 -25.66
C SER A 162 117.74 124.94 -24.85
N ASN A 163 117.41 124.83 -23.55
CA ASN A 163 117.86 123.72 -22.67
C ASN A 163 116.75 122.73 -22.29
N LYS A 164 115.48 122.96 -22.68
CA LYS A 164 114.37 121.98 -22.45
C LYS A 164 114.05 121.07 -23.63
N VAL A 165 114.41 121.46 -24.84
CA VAL A 165 114.28 120.61 -26.03
C VAL A 165 115.17 119.37 -25.91
N GLY A 166 116.37 119.49 -25.34
CA GLY A 166 117.26 118.35 -25.11
C GLY A 166 116.71 117.33 -24.10
N LEU A 167 116.13 117.79 -22.99
CA LEU A 167 115.47 116.93 -22.00
C LEU A 167 114.23 116.25 -22.59
N MET A 168 113.37 116.99 -23.30
CA MET A 168 112.20 116.42 -23.99
C MET A 168 112.61 115.43 -25.08
N GLN A 169 113.68 115.68 -25.84
CA GLN A 169 114.20 114.73 -26.83
C GLN A 169 114.75 113.45 -26.18
N MET A 170 115.42 113.56 -25.02
CA MET A 170 115.91 112.41 -24.26
C MET A 170 114.75 111.59 -23.68
N GLU A 171 113.71 112.27 -23.17
CA GLU A 171 112.51 111.65 -22.63
C GLU A 171 111.67 110.97 -23.72
N ILE A 172 111.51 111.61 -24.90
CA ILE A 172 110.93 111.00 -26.10
C ILE A 172 111.72 109.75 -26.53
N ARG A 173 113.06 109.80 -26.48
CA ARG A 173 113.89 108.61 -26.80
C ARG A 173 113.68 107.50 -25.77
N ASN A 174 113.62 107.82 -24.49
CA ASN A 174 113.36 106.85 -23.42
C ASN A 174 111.95 106.23 -23.53
N LEU A 175 110.93 107.03 -23.85
CA LEU A 175 109.57 106.56 -24.09
C LEU A 175 109.48 105.66 -25.34
N LYS A 176 110.21 105.97 -26.41
CA LYS A 176 110.31 105.10 -27.59
C LYS A 176 110.94 103.75 -27.26
N ILE A 177 111.98 103.73 -26.42
CA ILE A 177 112.61 102.48 -25.96
C ILE A 177 111.63 101.66 -25.11
N ARG A 178 110.93 102.29 -24.16
CA ARG A 178 109.92 101.61 -23.33
C ARG A 178 108.78 101.05 -24.18
N ARG A 179 108.25 101.85 -25.11
CA ARG A 179 107.22 101.41 -26.05
C ARG A 179 107.65 100.19 -26.85
N LYS A 180 108.88 100.18 -27.37
CA LYS A 180 109.42 99.02 -28.10
C LYS A 180 109.52 97.78 -27.19
N HIS A 181 109.98 97.96 -25.95
CA HIS A 181 110.05 96.88 -24.97
C HIS A 181 108.65 96.35 -24.59
N ASP A 182 107.66 97.23 -24.46
CA ASP A 182 106.27 96.87 -24.17
C ASP A 182 105.60 96.19 -25.36
N GLU A 183 105.88 96.62 -26.59
CA GLU A 183 105.47 95.95 -27.83
C GLU A 183 106.06 94.53 -27.91
N GLU A 184 107.35 94.36 -27.59
CA GLU A 184 108.02 93.04 -27.50
C GLU A 184 107.47 92.17 -26.37
N ARG A 185 107.03 92.77 -25.25
CA ARG A 185 106.38 92.06 -24.15
C ARG A 185 104.96 91.64 -24.52
N ASN A 186 104.18 92.50 -25.16
CA ASN A 186 102.83 92.19 -25.61
C ASN A 186 102.84 91.09 -26.67
N CYS A 187 103.75 91.15 -27.64
CA CYS A 187 103.91 90.08 -28.63
C CYS A 187 104.23 88.72 -27.98
N ARG A 188 105.05 88.70 -26.91
CA ARG A 188 105.31 87.48 -26.12
C ARG A 188 104.06 86.99 -25.39
N LEU A 189 103.33 87.88 -24.73
CA LEU A 189 102.10 87.54 -24.00
C LEU A 189 100.98 87.05 -24.94
N GLU A 190 100.81 87.66 -26.11
CA GLU A 190 99.87 87.22 -27.15
C GLU A 190 100.19 85.81 -27.62
N LYS A 191 101.47 85.49 -27.81
CA LYS A 191 101.91 84.14 -28.16
C LYS A 191 101.64 83.14 -27.03
N GLU A 192 101.96 83.48 -25.79
CA GLU A 192 101.65 82.62 -24.63
C GLU A 192 100.15 82.40 -24.43
N LEU A 193 99.32 83.42 -24.67
CA LEU A 193 97.86 83.30 -24.64
C LEU A 193 97.36 82.37 -25.75
N ALA A 194 97.86 82.53 -26.97
CA ALA A 194 97.52 81.65 -28.10
C ALA A 194 97.92 80.19 -27.82
N ASP A 195 99.11 79.95 -27.24
CA ASP A 195 99.57 78.61 -26.86
C ASP A 195 98.70 78.00 -25.75
N LYS A 196 98.32 78.79 -24.73
CA LYS A 196 97.38 78.34 -23.68
C LYS A 196 95.98 78.07 -24.20
N GLU A 197 95.48 78.87 -25.14
CA GLU A 197 94.20 78.61 -25.80
C GLU A 197 94.24 77.34 -26.65
N ALA A 198 95.34 77.10 -27.36
CA ALA A 198 95.55 75.85 -28.11
C ALA A 198 95.59 74.64 -27.17
N GLN A 199 96.27 74.76 -26.02
CA GLN A 199 96.32 73.72 -25.00
C GLN A 199 94.94 73.43 -24.41
N ARG A 200 94.16 74.45 -24.02
CA ARG A 200 92.79 74.26 -23.52
C ARG A 200 91.89 73.58 -24.56
N LYS A 201 92.00 73.96 -25.84
CA LYS A 201 91.26 73.30 -26.92
C LYS A 201 91.61 71.82 -27.05
N LEU A 202 92.90 71.48 -26.92
CA LEU A 202 93.35 70.09 -26.93
C LEU A 202 92.84 69.32 -25.69
N GLU A 203 92.91 69.91 -24.50
CA GLU A 203 92.39 69.30 -23.27
C GLU A 203 90.88 69.08 -23.33
N HIS A 204 90.11 70.05 -23.82
CA HIS A 204 88.67 69.88 -24.04
C HIS A 204 88.36 68.81 -25.09
N ALA A 205 89.14 68.73 -26.18
CA ALA A 205 88.98 67.67 -27.17
C ALA A 205 89.25 66.28 -26.56
N ASN A 206 90.29 66.16 -25.72
CA ASN A 206 90.61 64.92 -25.02
C ASN A 206 89.50 64.52 -24.03
N HIS A 207 88.99 65.45 -23.22
CA HIS A 207 87.86 65.19 -22.32
C HIS A 207 86.61 64.79 -23.08
N ARG A 208 86.32 65.41 -24.23
CA ARG A 208 85.19 65.04 -25.08
C ARG A 208 85.31 63.59 -25.56
N VAL A 209 86.49 63.19 -26.05
CA VAL A 209 86.73 61.80 -26.49
C VAL A 209 86.61 60.81 -25.33
N GLN A 210 87.12 61.16 -24.14
CA GLN A 210 86.97 60.32 -22.94
C GLN A 210 85.50 60.17 -22.54
N MET A 211 84.72 61.24 -22.59
CA MET A 211 83.29 61.21 -22.27
C MET A 211 82.51 60.40 -23.32
N GLU A 212 82.81 60.57 -24.61
CA GLU A 212 82.23 59.74 -25.67
C GLU A 212 82.55 58.25 -25.47
N HIS A 213 83.78 57.92 -25.07
CA HIS A 213 84.15 56.54 -24.77
C HIS A 213 83.39 55.99 -23.55
N ALA A 214 83.28 56.76 -22.46
CA ALA A 214 82.52 56.36 -21.28
C ALA A 214 81.02 56.17 -21.60
N MET A 215 80.42 57.09 -22.37
CA MET A 215 79.04 56.97 -22.83
C MET A 215 78.83 55.72 -23.69
N ALA A 216 79.76 55.40 -24.59
CA ALA A 216 79.70 54.19 -25.39
C ALA A 216 79.81 52.91 -24.56
N GLN A 217 80.66 52.90 -23.52
CA GLN A 217 80.76 51.79 -22.58
C GLN A 217 79.46 51.59 -21.79
N HIS A 218 78.88 52.67 -21.25
CA HIS A 218 77.60 52.60 -20.53
C HIS A 218 76.45 52.17 -21.44
N ALA A 219 76.39 52.67 -22.68
CA ALA A 219 75.39 52.24 -23.65
C ALA A 219 75.50 50.73 -23.94
N LYS A 220 76.72 50.19 -24.01
CA LYS A 220 76.93 48.75 -24.13
C LYS A 220 76.43 47.99 -22.90
N GLN A 221 76.78 48.43 -21.70
CA GLN A 221 76.32 47.81 -20.45
C GLN A 221 74.79 47.80 -20.34
N LEU A 222 74.12 48.89 -20.72
CA LEU A 222 72.66 48.97 -20.73
C LEU A 222 72.05 47.96 -21.70
N ASN A 223 72.58 47.85 -22.93
CA ASN A 223 72.11 46.85 -23.89
C ASN A 223 72.33 45.41 -23.39
N ASP A 224 73.47 45.14 -22.75
CA ASP A 224 73.78 43.83 -22.17
C ASP A 224 72.74 43.49 -21.06
N ILE A 225 72.48 44.43 -20.13
CA ILE A 225 71.47 44.28 -19.07
C ILE A 225 70.05 44.09 -19.65
N GLU A 226 69.67 44.88 -20.66
CA GLU A 226 68.37 44.72 -21.34
C GLU A 226 68.22 43.33 -21.97
N SER A 227 69.29 42.81 -22.57
CA SER A 227 69.29 41.47 -23.16
C SER A 227 69.16 40.37 -22.10
N GLU A 228 69.85 40.50 -20.97
CA GLU A 228 69.77 39.58 -19.85
C GLU A 228 68.39 39.59 -19.20
N ASN A 229 67.82 40.78 -18.97
CA ASN A 229 66.46 40.95 -18.44
C ASN A 229 65.41 40.33 -19.36
N LYS A 230 65.57 40.47 -20.68
CA LYS A 230 64.65 39.83 -21.65
C LYS A 230 64.68 38.31 -21.55
N VAL A 231 65.87 37.72 -21.38
CA VAL A 231 66.03 36.27 -21.19
C VAL A 231 65.43 35.82 -19.85
N LEU A 232 65.63 36.59 -18.79
CA LEU A 232 65.06 36.31 -17.47
C LEU A 232 63.53 36.30 -17.51
N VAL A 233 62.91 37.35 -18.08
CA VAL A 233 61.45 37.44 -18.25
C VAL A 233 60.92 36.27 -19.07
N GLN A 234 61.60 35.91 -20.17
CA GLN A 234 61.19 34.76 -20.97
C GLN A 234 61.24 33.44 -20.17
N ARG A 235 62.27 33.25 -19.33
CA ARG A 235 62.39 32.09 -18.44
C ARG A 235 61.29 32.07 -17.38
N MET A 236 60.98 33.21 -16.75
CA MET A 236 59.92 33.33 -15.76
C MET A 236 58.54 33.00 -16.35
N VAL A 237 58.26 33.50 -17.56
CA VAL A 237 57.00 33.20 -18.26
C VAL A 237 56.91 31.71 -18.60
N GLN A 238 58.00 31.10 -19.09
CA GLN A 238 58.04 29.66 -19.37
C GLN A 238 57.85 28.82 -18.11
N GLN A 239 58.50 29.18 -17.00
CA GLN A 239 58.33 28.49 -15.74
C GLN A 239 56.89 28.58 -15.25
N HIS A 240 56.31 29.78 -15.26
CA HIS A 240 54.91 29.97 -14.86
C HIS A 240 53.94 29.16 -15.74
N GLN A 241 54.18 29.07 -17.04
CA GLN A 241 53.38 28.22 -17.93
C GLN A 241 53.47 26.74 -17.56
N LEU A 242 54.67 26.24 -17.22
CA LEU A 242 54.86 24.85 -16.77
C LEU A 242 54.16 24.60 -15.43
N ASP A 243 54.27 25.51 -14.47
CA ASP A 243 53.63 25.39 -13.17
C ASP A 243 52.09 25.37 -13.29
N MET A 244 51.53 26.23 -14.16
CA MET A 244 50.10 26.26 -14.44
C MET A 244 49.61 24.99 -15.15
N GLU A 245 50.43 24.44 -16.06
CA GLU A 245 50.15 23.17 -16.73
C GLU A 245 50.14 22.00 -15.73
N GLU A 246 51.13 21.96 -14.83
CA GLU A 246 51.22 20.96 -13.77
C GLU A 246 50.01 21.02 -12.84
N GLN A 247 49.63 22.22 -12.38
CA GLN A 247 48.41 22.41 -11.58
C GLN A 247 47.17 21.94 -12.33
N ARG A 248 47.03 22.27 -13.63
CA ARG A 248 45.88 21.83 -14.42
C ARG A 248 45.79 20.30 -14.48
N VAL A 249 46.91 19.62 -14.72
CA VAL A 249 46.96 18.14 -14.75
C VAL A 249 46.60 17.55 -13.38
N GLN A 250 47.08 18.15 -12.28
CA GLN A 250 46.72 17.72 -10.93
C GLN A 250 45.21 17.88 -10.65
N TYR A 251 44.61 19.00 -11.05
CA TYR A 251 43.15 19.20 -10.93
C TYR A 251 42.35 18.22 -11.78
N GLU A 252 42.76 17.98 -13.03
CA GLU A 252 42.12 17.01 -13.91
C GLU A 252 42.17 15.59 -13.32
N ALA A 253 43.32 15.19 -12.77
CA ALA A 253 43.49 13.91 -12.09
C ALA A 253 42.61 13.79 -10.83
N ALA A 254 42.59 14.82 -9.98
CA ALA A 254 41.74 14.85 -8.79
C ALA A 254 40.24 14.78 -9.12
N MET A 255 39.81 15.47 -10.18
CA MET A 255 38.43 15.41 -10.66
C MET A 255 38.07 14.04 -11.22
N ALA A 256 38.97 13.40 -11.96
CA ALA A 256 38.77 12.04 -12.46
C ALA A 256 38.66 11.01 -11.31
N GLU A 257 39.49 11.14 -10.27
CA GLU A 257 39.39 10.31 -9.07
C GLU A 257 38.05 10.49 -8.35
N LEU A 258 37.61 11.74 -8.16
CA LEU A 258 36.34 12.03 -7.53
C LEU A 258 35.16 11.46 -8.33
N HIS A 259 35.20 11.60 -9.65
CA HIS A 259 34.17 11.05 -10.54
C HIS A 259 34.09 9.53 -10.42
N ASN A 260 35.24 8.83 -10.47
CA ASN A 260 35.29 7.38 -10.30
C ASN A 260 34.77 6.95 -8.92
N ARG A 261 35.09 7.68 -7.84
CA ARG A 261 34.56 7.38 -6.50
C ARG A 261 33.04 7.51 -6.46
N LEU A 262 32.51 8.61 -6.98
CA LEU A 262 31.06 8.84 -7.03
C LEU A 262 30.32 7.81 -7.88
N GLU A 263 30.88 7.45 -9.04
CA GLU A 263 30.30 6.43 -9.91
C GLU A 263 30.28 5.05 -9.22
N ASN A 264 31.40 4.66 -8.59
CA ASN A 264 31.49 3.41 -7.83
C ASN A 264 30.50 3.38 -6.65
N GLU A 265 30.38 4.48 -5.90
CA GLU A 265 29.37 4.59 -4.82
C GLU A 265 27.94 4.49 -5.36
N HIS A 266 27.66 5.15 -6.48
CA HIS A 266 26.33 5.11 -7.10
C HIS A 266 25.99 3.69 -7.57
N GLN A 267 26.94 3.02 -8.26
CA GLN A 267 26.79 1.63 -8.69
C GLN A 267 26.60 0.69 -7.50
N ALA A 268 27.36 0.87 -6.41
CA ALA A 268 27.21 0.07 -5.19
C ALA A 268 25.83 0.25 -4.53
N ARG A 269 25.34 1.50 -4.42
CA ARG A 269 23.99 1.79 -3.89
C ARG A 269 22.90 1.16 -4.75
N LEU A 270 23.01 1.27 -6.08
CA LEU A 270 22.05 0.70 -7.01
C LEU A 270 22.04 -0.83 -6.92
N HIS A 271 23.21 -1.47 -6.83
CA HIS A 271 23.31 -2.92 -6.65
C HIS A 271 22.69 -3.36 -5.31
N SER A 272 22.99 -2.67 -4.20
CA SER A 272 22.39 -2.99 -2.89
C SER A 272 20.87 -2.88 -2.92
N ALA A 273 20.33 -1.80 -3.47
CA ALA A 273 18.88 -1.59 -3.58
C ALA A 273 18.20 -2.66 -4.46
N LEU A 274 18.87 -3.09 -5.54
CA LEU A 274 18.37 -4.14 -6.43
C LEU A 274 18.33 -5.50 -5.72
N GLU A 275 19.37 -5.85 -4.96
CA GLU A 275 19.40 -7.09 -4.18
C GLU A 275 18.36 -7.09 -3.04
N GLU A 276 18.18 -5.97 -2.34
CA GLU A 276 17.11 -5.82 -1.36
C GLU A 276 15.72 -6.00 -1.98
N ALA A 277 15.46 -5.38 -3.14
CA ALA A 277 14.20 -5.52 -3.86
C ALA A 277 13.95 -6.97 -4.31
N LYS A 278 14.98 -7.66 -4.81
CA LYS A 278 14.90 -9.09 -5.17
C LYS A 278 14.56 -9.94 -3.95
N ALA A 279 15.26 -9.75 -2.82
CA ALA A 279 15.02 -10.49 -1.59
C ALA A 279 13.60 -10.27 -1.05
N GLN A 280 13.10 -9.02 -1.07
CA GLN A 280 11.72 -8.71 -0.70
C GLN A 280 10.71 -9.39 -1.62
N HIS A 281 10.96 -9.39 -2.94
CA HIS A 281 10.08 -10.03 -3.90
C HIS A 281 10.05 -11.55 -3.71
N GLU A 282 11.21 -12.19 -3.52
CA GLU A 282 11.32 -13.62 -3.26
C GLU A 282 10.63 -14.02 -1.95
N ALA A 283 10.79 -13.23 -0.88
CA ALA A 283 10.08 -13.44 0.37
C ALA A 283 8.55 -13.33 0.19
N LYS A 284 8.07 -12.29 -0.52
CA LYS A 284 6.65 -12.12 -0.83
C LYS A 284 6.11 -13.29 -1.65
N PHE A 285 6.85 -13.73 -2.67
CA PHE A 285 6.47 -14.85 -3.53
C PHE A 285 6.45 -16.17 -2.76
N SER A 286 7.48 -16.45 -1.95
CA SER A 286 7.54 -17.63 -1.07
C SER A 286 6.37 -17.67 -0.09
N ASN A 287 6.04 -16.54 0.53
CA ASN A 287 4.87 -16.43 1.42
C ASN A 287 3.54 -16.63 0.69
N ALA A 288 3.38 -16.07 -0.51
CA ALA A 288 2.20 -16.30 -1.35
C ALA A 288 2.06 -17.79 -1.73
N ARG A 289 3.16 -18.44 -2.12
CA ARG A 289 3.21 -19.88 -2.42
C ARG A 289 2.81 -20.73 -1.21
N ARG A 290 3.35 -20.43 -0.02
CA ARG A 290 2.96 -21.13 1.23
C ARG A 290 1.47 -20.98 1.53
N ARG A 291 0.92 -19.77 1.42
CA ARG A 291 -0.52 -19.52 1.62
C ARG A 291 -1.38 -20.30 0.63
N CYS A 292 -1.02 -20.31 -0.65
CA CYS A 292 -1.73 -21.05 -1.68
C CYS A 292 -1.69 -22.57 -1.42
N LEU A 293 -0.53 -23.12 -1.04
CA LEU A 293 -0.39 -24.53 -0.68
C LEU A 293 -1.24 -24.89 0.54
N ALA A 294 -1.21 -24.07 1.59
CA ALA A 294 -2.02 -24.26 2.79
C ALA A 294 -3.53 -24.23 2.46
N GLN A 295 -3.98 -23.25 1.65
CA GLN A 295 -5.37 -23.16 1.21
C GLN A 295 -5.80 -24.39 0.40
N THR A 296 -4.93 -24.86 -0.50
CA THR A 296 -5.20 -26.08 -1.30
C THR A 296 -5.32 -27.31 -0.39
N GLN A 297 -4.47 -27.41 0.63
CA GLN A 297 -4.54 -28.51 1.60
C GLN A 297 -5.83 -28.46 2.41
N ILE A 298 -6.24 -27.28 2.89
CA ILE A 298 -7.53 -27.09 3.58
C ILE A 298 -8.67 -27.53 2.66
N GLN A 299 -8.72 -27.05 1.41
CA GLN A 299 -9.75 -27.44 0.45
C GLN A 299 -9.80 -28.96 0.22
N ARG A 300 -8.64 -29.62 0.10
CA ARG A 300 -8.56 -31.09 -0.01
C ARG A 300 -9.13 -31.78 1.23
N THR A 301 -8.79 -31.32 2.43
CA THR A 301 -9.31 -31.91 3.67
C THR A 301 -10.83 -31.73 3.80
N THR A 302 -11.36 -30.56 3.44
CA THR A 302 -12.81 -30.31 3.43
C THR A 302 -13.51 -31.18 2.40
N ALA A 303 -12.98 -31.30 1.18
CA ALA A 303 -13.53 -32.17 0.14
C ALA A 303 -13.54 -33.64 0.57
N ASN A 304 -12.46 -34.12 1.23
CA ASN A 304 -12.40 -35.48 1.77
C ASN A 304 -13.45 -35.71 2.88
N SER A 305 -13.65 -34.72 3.76
CA SER A 305 -14.70 -34.78 4.80
C SER A 305 -16.10 -34.88 4.17
N HIS A 306 -16.40 -34.03 3.17
CA HIS A 306 -17.66 -34.09 2.44
C HIS A 306 -17.85 -35.43 1.72
N ARG A 307 -16.79 -35.98 1.11
CA ARG A 307 -16.82 -37.31 0.48
C ARG A 307 -17.18 -38.40 1.50
N MET A 308 -16.55 -38.40 2.67
CA MET A 308 -16.87 -39.36 3.73
C MET A 308 -18.31 -39.23 4.23
N GLN A 309 -18.82 -38.00 4.39
CA GLN A 309 -20.22 -37.78 4.78
C GLN A 309 -21.19 -38.30 3.72
N ALA A 310 -20.90 -38.07 2.43
CA ALA A 310 -21.70 -38.59 1.33
C ALA A 310 -21.69 -40.12 1.29
N GLU A 311 -20.54 -40.75 1.51
CA GLU A 311 -20.42 -42.22 1.61
C GLU A 311 -21.26 -42.78 2.76
N GLN A 312 -21.24 -42.12 3.93
CA GLN A 312 -22.06 -42.52 5.08
C GLN A 312 -23.57 -42.34 4.81
N LEU A 313 -23.98 -41.25 4.16
CA LEU A 313 -25.37 -41.07 3.77
C LEU A 313 -25.82 -42.15 2.78
N ALA A 314 -24.95 -42.52 1.83
CA ALA A 314 -25.23 -43.58 0.87
C ALA A 314 -25.33 -44.98 1.50
N THR A 315 -24.57 -45.26 2.57
CA THR A 315 -24.74 -46.50 3.35
C THR A 315 -26.07 -46.49 4.12
N ASN A 316 -26.40 -45.38 4.78
CA ASN A 316 -27.66 -45.25 5.52
C ASN A 316 -28.88 -45.37 4.60
N LEU A 317 -28.84 -44.78 3.39
CA LEU A 317 -29.90 -44.92 2.39
C LEU A 317 -30.09 -46.38 1.97
N ARG A 318 -29.00 -47.11 1.69
CA ARG A 318 -29.08 -48.55 1.36
C ARG A 318 -29.68 -49.38 2.50
N GLU A 319 -29.37 -49.06 3.75
CA GLU A 319 -30.00 -49.73 4.90
C GLU A 319 -31.50 -49.43 4.99
N CYS A 320 -31.91 -48.17 4.76
CA CYS A 320 -33.32 -47.80 4.72
C CYS A 320 -34.06 -48.49 3.57
N GLU A 321 -33.46 -48.55 2.38
CA GLU A 321 -34.00 -49.29 1.23
C GLU A 321 -34.17 -50.78 1.56
N GLY A 322 -33.19 -51.40 2.23
CA GLY A 322 -33.28 -52.77 2.70
C GLY A 322 -34.45 -53.00 3.66
N LYS A 323 -34.62 -52.12 4.66
CA LYS A 323 -35.75 -52.18 5.61
C LYS A 323 -37.10 -51.95 4.94
N LEU A 324 -37.17 -51.04 3.96
CA LEU A 324 -38.37 -50.82 3.16
C LEU A 324 -38.75 -52.09 2.39
N LEU A 325 -37.78 -52.73 1.75
CA LEU A 325 -37.99 -53.99 1.05
C LEU A 325 -38.47 -55.10 2.00
N GLU A 326 -37.86 -55.23 3.18
CA GLU A 326 -38.32 -56.17 4.21
C GLU A 326 -39.77 -55.89 4.62
N MET A 327 -40.13 -54.63 4.86
CA MET A 327 -41.49 -54.23 5.20
C MET A 327 -42.48 -54.49 4.06
N GLU A 328 -42.10 -54.20 2.81
CA GLU A 328 -42.91 -54.52 1.63
C GLU A 328 -43.14 -56.03 1.49
N THR A 329 -42.11 -56.84 1.70
CA THR A 329 -42.27 -58.30 1.67
C THR A 329 -43.13 -58.81 2.83
N ALA A 330 -43.05 -58.20 4.02
CA ALA A 330 -43.92 -58.51 5.15
C ALA A 330 -45.38 -58.12 4.86
N ASN A 331 -45.63 -56.94 4.30
CA ASN A 331 -46.96 -56.51 3.87
C ASN A 331 -47.54 -57.47 2.84
N ARG A 332 -46.76 -57.89 1.84
CA ARG A 332 -47.21 -58.90 0.86
C ARG A 332 -47.61 -60.22 1.52
N ARG A 333 -46.82 -60.71 2.48
CA ARG A 333 -47.17 -61.93 3.26
C ARG A 333 -48.45 -61.75 4.06
N LEU A 334 -48.67 -60.58 4.65
CA LEU A 334 -49.91 -60.27 5.39
C LEU A 334 -51.12 -60.21 4.45
N GLU A 335 -50.97 -59.61 3.26
CA GLU A 335 -52.00 -59.58 2.22
C GLU A 335 -52.36 -60.99 1.75
N GLU A 336 -51.36 -61.84 1.49
CA GLU A 336 -51.57 -63.25 1.14
C GLU A 336 -52.29 -64.03 2.25
N ALA A 337 -51.90 -63.81 3.52
CA ALA A 337 -52.56 -64.44 4.67
C ALA A 337 -54.02 -63.97 4.81
N LEU A 338 -54.28 -62.68 4.62
CA LEU A 338 -55.63 -62.11 4.65
C LEU A 338 -56.49 -62.66 3.50
N HIS A 339 -55.92 -62.81 2.31
CA HIS A 339 -56.62 -63.40 1.17
C HIS A 339 -57.02 -64.86 1.47
N LYS A 340 -56.09 -65.66 1.99
CA LYS A 340 -56.37 -67.04 2.41
C LYS A 340 -57.47 -67.10 3.49
N GLN A 341 -57.43 -66.21 4.48
CA GLN A 341 -58.46 -66.16 5.51
C GLN A 341 -59.84 -65.77 4.95
N LYS A 342 -59.89 -64.86 3.97
CA LYS A 342 -61.13 -64.52 3.27
C LYS A 342 -61.67 -65.69 2.47
N GLU A 343 -60.81 -66.44 1.78
CA GLU A 343 -61.21 -67.65 1.06
C GLU A 343 -61.78 -68.71 2.00
N THR A 344 -61.12 -68.97 3.14
CA THR A 344 -61.66 -69.91 4.14
C THR A 344 -62.98 -69.43 4.72
N SER A 345 -63.09 -68.14 5.08
CA SER A 345 -64.34 -67.59 5.62
C SER A 345 -65.48 -67.62 4.60
N ASN A 346 -65.19 -67.42 3.31
CA ASN A 346 -66.18 -67.55 2.25
C ASN A 346 -66.61 -69.01 2.07
N ALA A 347 -65.67 -69.96 2.10
CA ALA A 347 -65.98 -71.39 2.05
C ALA A 347 -66.84 -71.82 3.25
N ASP A 348 -66.49 -71.37 4.46
CA ASP A 348 -67.27 -71.62 5.68
C ASP A 348 -68.69 -71.02 5.55
N PHE A 349 -68.82 -69.82 4.96
CA PHE A 349 -70.11 -69.17 4.72
C PHE A 349 -70.95 -69.93 3.67
N GLU A 350 -70.34 -70.40 2.58
CA GLU A 350 -71.00 -71.23 1.58
C GLU A 350 -71.50 -72.56 2.17
N GLU A 351 -70.70 -73.21 3.01
CA GLU A 351 -71.09 -74.41 3.74
C GLU A 351 -72.26 -74.13 4.69
N LEU A 352 -72.22 -73.02 5.43
CA LEU A 352 -73.31 -72.58 6.30
C LEU A 352 -74.60 -72.32 5.50
N CYS A 353 -74.51 -71.68 4.34
CA CYS A 353 -75.64 -71.46 3.44
C CYS A 353 -76.22 -72.79 2.92
N ALA A 354 -75.38 -73.75 2.55
CA ALA A 354 -75.81 -75.09 2.12
C ALA A 354 -76.51 -75.86 3.26
N ASN A 355 -75.99 -75.76 4.48
CA ASN A 355 -76.62 -76.31 5.68
C ASN A 355 -77.97 -75.64 5.97
N HIS A 356 -78.05 -74.31 5.88
CA HIS A 356 -79.31 -73.58 6.04
C HIS A 356 -80.35 -73.97 4.97
N ALA A 357 -79.94 -74.12 3.72
CA ALA A 357 -80.82 -74.62 2.64
C ALA A 357 -81.33 -76.04 2.93
N THR A 358 -80.49 -76.91 3.50
CA THR A 358 -80.88 -78.26 3.93
C THR A 358 -81.88 -78.22 5.08
N ILE A 359 -81.65 -77.37 6.08
CA ILE A 359 -82.62 -77.11 7.16
C ILE A 359 -83.93 -76.57 6.58
N GLY A 360 -83.87 -75.67 5.61
CA GLY A 360 -85.05 -75.16 4.89
C GLY A 360 -85.82 -76.28 4.19
N ARG A 361 -85.14 -77.18 3.48
CA ARG A 361 -85.74 -78.39 2.88
C ARG A 361 -86.39 -79.29 3.94
N MET A 362 -85.71 -79.52 5.06
CA MET A 362 -86.24 -80.30 6.18
C MET A 362 -87.48 -79.65 6.81
N ARG A 363 -87.46 -78.33 7.03
CA ARG A 363 -88.62 -77.57 7.53
C ARG A 363 -89.80 -77.66 6.57
N ASN A 364 -89.58 -77.52 5.26
CA ASN A 364 -90.65 -77.66 4.27
C ASN A 364 -91.20 -79.10 4.20
N PHE A 365 -90.34 -80.10 4.32
CA PHE A 365 -90.77 -81.50 4.42
C PHE A 365 -91.60 -81.73 5.69
N HIS A 366 -91.16 -81.20 6.83
CA HIS A 366 -91.90 -81.27 8.07
C HIS A 366 -93.24 -80.53 7.99
N ALA A 367 -93.28 -79.35 7.38
CA ALA A 367 -94.51 -78.60 7.13
C ALA A 367 -95.49 -79.42 6.26
N LYS A 368 -95.01 -80.08 5.20
CA LYS A 368 -95.84 -81.00 4.39
C LYS A 368 -96.33 -82.21 5.16
N LEU A 369 -95.51 -82.79 6.04
CA LEU A 369 -95.94 -83.89 6.91
C LEU A 369 -97.04 -83.44 7.88
N LEU A 370 -96.89 -82.24 8.46
CA LEU A 370 -97.91 -81.65 9.33
C LEU A 370 -99.18 -81.33 8.55
N GLU A 371 -99.08 -80.73 7.36
CA GLU A 371 -100.25 -80.47 6.50
C GLU A 371 -100.97 -81.77 6.09
N ASN A 372 -100.23 -82.82 5.76
CA ASN A 372 -100.80 -84.14 5.48
C ASN A 372 -101.48 -84.74 6.73
N ARG A 373 -100.87 -84.56 7.90
CA ARG A 373 -101.47 -85.00 9.17
C ARG A 373 -102.76 -84.22 9.43
N ASP A 374 -102.74 -82.91 9.26
CA ASP A 374 -103.86 -82.02 9.55
C ASP A 374 -105.00 -82.27 8.55
N LYS A 375 -104.72 -82.44 7.25
CA LYS A 375 -105.70 -82.92 6.24
C LYS A 375 -106.33 -84.24 6.62
N ARG A 376 -105.54 -85.18 7.13
CA ARG A 376 -106.02 -86.51 7.53
C ARG A 376 -106.81 -86.45 8.84
N ILE A 377 -106.49 -85.53 9.74
CA ILE A 377 -107.31 -85.20 10.90
C ILE A 377 -108.64 -84.60 10.43
N GLU A 378 -108.62 -83.67 9.47
CA GLU A 378 -109.80 -83.01 8.91
C GLU A 378 -110.71 -84.01 8.18
N GLU A 379 -110.14 -84.94 7.39
CA GLU A 379 -110.87 -86.07 6.79
C GLU A 379 -111.49 -87.00 7.86
N LEU A 380 -110.74 -87.33 8.91
CA LEU A 380 -111.25 -88.16 10.01
C LEU A 380 -112.33 -87.43 10.80
N GLN A 381 -112.20 -86.13 11.03
CA GLN A 381 -113.22 -85.28 11.65
C GLN A 381 -114.46 -85.18 10.77
N GLY A 382 -114.30 -85.05 9.45
CA GLY A 382 -115.40 -85.11 8.48
C GLY A 382 -116.15 -86.44 8.54
N ARG A 383 -115.41 -87.57 8.58
CA ARG A 383 -116.01 -88.91 8.74
C ARG A 383 -116.67 -89.11 10.10
N VAL A 384 -116.12 -88.54 11.18
CA VAL A 384 -116.76 -88.53 12.50
C VAL A 384 -118.07 -87.74 12.43
N LYS A 385 -118.07 -86.58 11.78
CA LYS A 385 -119.25 -85.74 11.60
C LYS A 385 -120.33 -86.42 10.73
N GLU A 386 -119.95 -87.10 9.66
CA GLU A 386 -120.86 -87.94 8.85
C GLU A 386 -121.45 -89.11 9.65
N LEU A 387 -120.69 -89.69 10.59
CA LEU A 387 -121.16 -90.74 11.48
C LEU A 387 -122.05 -90.20 12.62
N GLU A 388 -121.85 -88.95 13.04
CA GLU A 388 -122.67 -88.26 14.04
C GLU A 388 -124.02 -87.78 13.47
N GLU A 389 -124.10 -87.50 12.16
CA GLU A 389 -125.34 -87.04 11.49
C GLU A 389 -126.25 -88.18 10.99
N CYS A 390 -125.94 -89.44 11.29
CA CYS A 390 -126.83 -90.57 11.00
C CYS A 390 -127.93 -90.75 12.08
N PRO A 391 -129.23 -90.69 11.71
CA PRO A 391 -130.33 -90.67 12.66
C PRO A 391 -130.85 -92.09 12.92
N ASP A 392 -130.12 -92.89 13.69
CA ASP A 392 -130.75 -93.83 14.62
C ASP A 392 -129.69 -94.46 15.51
N LYS A 393 -129.85 -94.30 16.83
CA LYS A 393 -129.56 -95.32 17.86
C LYS A 393 -129.89 -94.78 19.23
N ASN A 394 -131.19 -94.72 19.46
CA ASN A 394 -131.77 -94.90 20.77
C ASN A 394 -131.47 -96.33 21.24
N VAL A 395 -130.32 -96.53 21.92
CA VAL A 395 -130.02 -97.81 22.58
C VAL A 395 -130.37 -97.67 24.06
N GLN A 396 -131.65 -97.89 24.34
CA GLN A 396 -132.14 -98.26 25.66
C GLN A 396 -131.45 -99.55 26.11
N VAL A 397 -130.61 -99.48 27.14
CA VAL A 397 -130.25 -100.65 27.96
C VAL A 397 -131.07 -100.57 29.24
N VAL A 398 -132.32 -101.03 29.15
CA VAL A 398 -133.16 -101.34 30.31
C VAL A 398 -133.00 -102.84 30.58
N GLY A 399 -132.04 -103.19 31.43
CA GLY A 399 -131.92 -104.53 32.03
C GLY A 399 -132.31 -104.45 33.51
N PRO A 400 -133.12 -105.38 34.04
CA PRO A 400 -133.59 -105.30 35.42
C PRO A 400 -132.44 -105.50 36.42
N ASP A 401 -132.26 -104.54 37.32
CA ASP A 401 -131.27 -104.59 38.40
C ASP A 401 -131.61 -105.72 39.39
N TYR A 402 -130.78 -106.76 39.45
CA TYR A 402 -131.02 -107.95 40.28
C TYR A 402 -131.08 -107.65 41.78
N TYR A 403 -130.41 -106.60 42.26
CA TYR A 403 -130.49 -106.17 43.66
C TYR A 403 -131.88 -105.63 43.99
N LYS A 404 -132.42 -104.76 43.11
CA LYS A 404 -133.80 -104.25 43.22
C LYS A 404 -134.84 -105.35 43.06
N LEU A 405 -134.57 -106.36 42.23
CA LEU A 405 -135.48 -107.49 42.04
C LEU A 405 -135.62 -108.37 43.30
N LEU A 406 -134.54 -108.55 44.08
CA LEU A 406 -134.58 -109.24 45.36
C LEU A 406 -134.99 -108.32 46.53
N GLY A 407 -135.12 -107.02 46.29
CA GLY A 407 -135.51 -106.02 47.29
C GLY A 407 -134.43 -105.74 48.33
N ILE A 408 -133.16 -105.85 47.95
CA ILE A 408 -131.99 -105.73 48.82
C ILE A 408 -131.00 -104.69 48.28
N GLU A 409 -130.18 -104.12 49.16
CA GLU A 409 -129.12 -103.17 48.77
C GLU A 409 -127.88 -103.88 48.23
N ARG A 410 -127.01 -103.14 47.51
CA ARG A 410 -125.84 -103.69 46.81
C ARG A 410 -124.77 -104.26 47.76
N ASP A 411 -124.79 -103.87 49.02
CA ASP A 411 -123.88 -104.31 50.08
C ASP A 411 -124.43 -105.50 50.89
N ALA A 412 -125.64 -105.99 50.58
CA ALA A 412 -126.30 -107.08 51.30
C ALA A 412 -125.42 -108.35 51.40
N GLY A 413 -125.39 -108.93 52.60
CA GLY A 413 -124.59 -110.12 52.92
C GLY A 413 -125.15 -111.40 52.28
N THR A 414 -124.34 -112.44 52.15
CA THR A 414 -124.77 -113.71 51.52
C THR A 414 -125.95 -114.38 52.24
N SER A 415 -126.10 -114.18 53.56
CA SER A 415 -127.27 -114.66 54.31
C SER A 415 -128.55 -113.90 53.96
N GLU A 416 -128.45 -112.58 53.75
CA GLU A 416 -129.58 -111.71 53.40
C GLU A 416 -130.07 -111.98 51.98
N ILE A 417 -129.16 -112.15 51.02
CA ILE A 417 -129.48 -112.54 49.64
C ILE A 417 -130.27 -113.86 49.61
N LYS A 418 -129.83 -114.84 50.41
CA LYS A 418 -130.49 -116.15 50.51
C LYS A 418 -131.88 -116.04 51.15
N SER A 419 -132.01 -115.22 52.19
CA SER A 419 -133.29 -114.97 52.85
C SER A 419 -134.28 -114.29 51.91
N ALA A 420 -133.85 -113.23 51.21
CA ALA A 420 -134.66 -112.49 50.25
C ALA A 420 -135.11 -113.36 49.07
N TYR A 421 -134.22 -114.22 48.55
CA TYR A 421 -134.59 -115.20 47.53
C TYR A 421 -135.67 -116.16 48.02
N TYR A 422 -135.58 -116.71 49.24
CA TYR A 422 -136.63 -117.60 49.76
C TYR A 422 -137.96 -116.87 49.96
N ALA A 423 -137.94 -115.61 50.39
CA ALA A 423 -139.14 -114.80 50.52
C ALA A 423 -139.81 -114.58 49.15
N GLN A 424 -139.06 -114.08 48.16
CA GLN A 424 -139.58 -113.84 46.80
C GLN A 424 -140.00 -115.14 46.10
N SER A 425 -139.26 -116.23 46.32
CA SER A 425 -139.60 -117.56 45.79
C SER A 425 -140.90 -118.10 46.36
N ARG A 426 -141.19 -117.89 47.66
CA ARG A 426 -142.45 -118.32 48.27
C ARG A 426 -143.65 -117.50 47.80
N ILE A 427 -143.44 -116.24 47.45
CA ILE A 427 -144.48 -115.35 46.91
C ILE A 427 -144.81 -115.74 45.47
N HIS A 428 -143.80 -116.02 44.65
CA HIS A 428 -143.96 -116.27 43.21
C HIS A 428 -143.86 -117.75 42.80
N HIS A 429 -143.89 -118.70 43.74
CA HIS A 429 -143.77 -120.13 43.44
C HIS A 429 -144.86 -120.59 42.46
N PRO A 430 -144.53 -121.31 41.36
CA PRO A 430 -145.49 -121.69 40.32
C PRO A 430 -146.64 -122.55 40.83
N ASP A 431 -146.42 -123.29 41.91
CA ASP A 431 -147.44 -124.16 42.52
C ASP A 431 -148.57 -123.38 43.24
N LYS A 432 -148.28 -122.17 43.76
CA LYS A 432 -149.29 -121.31 44.41
C LYS A 432 -150.18 -120.57 43.42
N HIS A 433 -149.77 -120.48 42.16
CA HIS A 433 -150.40 -119.63 41.14
C HIS A 433 -150.88 -120.45 39.93
N ARG A 434 -151.18 -121.73 40.13
CA ARG A 434 -151.47 -122.70 39.06
C ARG A 434 -152.79 -122.45 38.31
N ASP A 435 -153.79 -121.90 39.01
CA ASP A 435 -155.13 -121.60 38.47
C ASP A 435 -155.43 -120.08 38.42
N SER A 436 -154.40 -119.23 38.44
CA SER A 436 -154.51 -117.77 38.38
C SER A 436 -154.30 -117.22 36.96
N PRO A 437 -155.06 -116.20 36.50
CA PRO A 437 -154.84 -115.58 35.19
C PRO A 437 -153.45 -114.93 35.03
N ASP A 438 -152.71 -114.68 36.11
CA ASP A 438 -151.35 -114.12 36.10
C ASP A 438 -150.24 -115.18 36.24
N GLN A 439 -150.54 -116.47 36.08
CA GLN A 439 -149.57 -117.57 36.19
C GLN A 439 -148.29 -117.31 35.39
N LYS A 440 -148.41 -116.87 34.13
CA LYS A 440 -147.24 -116.58 33.26
C LYS A 440 -146.34 -115.46 33.79
N LYS A 441 -146.90 -114.44 34.45
CA LYS A 441 -146.12 -113.33 35.01
C LYS A 441 -145.38 -113.77 36.28
N HIS A 442 -146.04 -114.52 37.16
CA HIS A 442 -145.39 -115.06 38.35
C HIS A 442 -144.31 -116.09 38.01
N GLU A 443 -144.51 -116.91 36.97
CA GLU A 443 -143.47 -117.82 36.47
C GLU A 443 -142.26 -117.05 35.90
N ALA A 444 -142.49 -115.97 35.15
CA ALA A 444 -141.41 -115.13 34.61
C ALA A 444 -140.62 -114.41 35.72
N ILE A 445 -141.31 -113.84 36.72
CA ILE A 445 -140.67 -113.22 37.88
C ILE A 445 -139.91 -114.27 38.69
N PHE A 446 -140.49 -115.46 38.91
CA PHE A 446 -139.82 -116.55 39.63
C PHE A 446 -138.53 -117.00 38.92
N LYS A 447 -138.55 -117.16 37.59
CA LYS A 447 -137.35 -117.46 36.79
C LYS A 447 -136.31 -116.34 36.91
N THR A 448 -136.74 -115.08 36.86
CA THR A 448 -135.82 -113.93 36.95
C THR A 448 -135.24 -113.76 38.36
N VAL A 449 -136.04 -113.98 39.40
CA VAL A 449 -135.61 -113.97 40.82
C VAL A 449 -134.62 -115.11 41.09
N LYS A 450 -134.88 -116.30 40.55
CA LYS A 450 -133.94 -117.43 40.63
C LYS A 450 -132.63 -117.12 39.93
N TYR A 451 -132.68 -116.55 38.73
CA TYR A 451 -131.49 -116.15 38.00
C TYR A 451 -130.70 -115.05 38.71
N GLY A 452 -131.38 -114.03 39.24
CA GLY A 452 -130.76 -112.98 40.06
C GLY A 452 -130.09 -113.54 41.30
N TYR A 453 -130.72 -114.50 41.99
CA TYR A 453 -130.09 -115.21 43.11
C TYR A 453 -128.86 -116.02 42.67
N GLU A 454 -128.90 -116.75 41.56
CA GLU A 454 -127.74 -117.51 41.06
C GLU A 454 -126.53 -116.61 40.74
N VAL A 455 -126.79 -115.42 40.18
CA VAL A 455 -125.75 -114.43 39.89
C VAL A 455 -125.19 -113.80 41.16
N LEU A 456 -126.06 -113.43 42.12
CA LEU A 456 -125.65 -112.72 43.34
C LEU A 456 -125.16 -113.64 44.46
N ALA A 457 -125.55 -114.91 44.49
CA ALA A 457 -125.16 -115.87 45.52
C ALA A 457 -123.69 -116.33 45.39
N ASN A 458 -123.16 -116.37 44.17
CA ASN A 458 -121.77 -116.72 43.92
C ASN A 458 -120.90 -115.46 43.92
N SER A 459 -119.91 -115.36 44.82
CA SER A 459 -119.10 -114.14 44.96
C SER A 459 -118.33 -113.76 43.68
N HIS A 460 -117.94 -114.76 42.87
CA HIS A 460 -117.23 -114.52 41.60
C HIS A 460 -118.17 -113.95 40.54
N SER A 461 -119.39 -114.48 40.46
CA SER A 461 -120.42 -114.00 39.53
C SER A 461 -120.93 -112.61 39.92
N ARG A 462 -121.16 -112.38 41.22
CA ARG A 462 -121.54 -111.08 41.79
C ARG A 462 -120.48 -110.01 41.47
N ARG A 463 -119.20 -110.30 41.71
CA ARG A 463 -118.11 -109.35 41.44
C ARG A 463 -117.97 -109.00 39.96
N LYS A 464 -118.26 -109.95 39.05
CA LYS A 464 -118.29 -109.66 37.60
C LYS A 464 -119.47 -108.76 37.24
N TYR A 465 -120.64 -109.02 37.82
CA TYR A 465 -121.83 -108.19 37.63
C TYR A 465 -121.60 -106.76 38.16
N ASP A 466 -121.01 -106.62 39.34
CA ASP A 466 -120.67 -105.30 39.93
C ASP A 466 -119.64 -104.55 39.07
N LYS A 467 -118.60 -105.23 38.55
CA LYS A 467 -117.64 -104.61 37.62
C LYS A 467 -118.28 -104.17 36.30
N TRP A 468 -119.25 -104.91 35.80
CA TRP A 468 -119.99 -104.51 34.59
C TRP A 468 -120.82 -103.24 34.86
N LEU A 469 -121.45 -103.14 36.03
CA LEU A 469 -122.16 -101.93 36.46
C LEU A 469 -121.22 -100.72 36.59
N ASP A 470 -120.00 -100.88 37.13
CA ASP A 470 -119.01 -99.78 37.28
C ASP A 470 -118.35 -99.35 35.96
N MET A 471 -118.13 -100.27 35.01
CA MET A 471 -117.58 -99.90 33.69
C MET A 471 -118.56 -99.09 32.84
N THR A 472 -119.85 -99.23 33.09
CA THR A 472 -120.90 -98.53 32.34
C THR A 472 -121.02 -97.06 32.79
N SER A 473 -120.77 -96.76 34.07
CA SER A 473 -120.76 -95.40 34.61
C SER A 473 -119.52 -94.57 34.21
N VAL A 474 -118.34 -95.19 34.03
CA VAL A 474 -117.13 -94.50 33.54
C VAL A 474 -117.27 -94.05 32.08
N ARG A 475 -118.06 -94.76 31.27
CA ARG A 475 -118.27 -94.43 29.85
C ARG A 475 -119.10 -93.15 29.65
N LEU A 476 -119.98 -92.83 30.61
CA LEU A 476 -120.76 -91.59 30.61
C LEU A 476 -119.91 -90.36 30.99
N ALA A 477 -118.85 -90.54 31.78
CA ALA A 477 -117.97 -89.43 32.22
C ALA A 477 -116.95 -88.98 31.15
N HIS A 478 -116.52 -89.87 30.24
CA HIS A 478 -115.57 -89.53 29.17
C HIS A 478 -116.22 -88.69 28.04
N GLN A 479 -117.56 -88.70 27.93
CA GLN A 479 -118.29 -87.95 26.90
C GLN A 479 -118.50 -86.46 27.25
N GLN A 480 -118.05 -86.01 28.43
CA GLN A 480 -118.18 -84.63 28.91
C GLN A 480 -116.87 -83.82 28.93
N ILE A 481 -115.72 -84.43 28.59
CA ILE A 481 -114.39 -83.77 28.66
C ILE A 481 -113.79 -83.48 27.26
N TYR A 482 -114.33 -84.07 26.19
CA TYR A 482 -113.80 -83.92 24.82
C TYR A 482 -114.84 -83.52 23.76
N CYS A 483 -115.93 -82.84 24.16
CA CYS A 483 -116.81 -82.09 23.26
C CYS A 483 -116.79 -80.60 23.62
#